data_AF-W9NLC3-F1
#
_entry.id   AF-W9NLC3-F1
#
_cell.length_a   1.000
_cell.length_b   1.000
_cell.length_c   1.000
_cell.angle_alpha   90.00
_cell.angle_beta   90.00
_cell.angle_gamma   90.00
#
_symmetry.space_group_name_H-M   'P 1'
#
loop_
_entity.id
_entity.type
_entity.pdbx_description
1 polymer ?
#
loop_
_entity_poly.entity_id
_entity_poly.type
_entity_poly.pdbx_seq_one_letter_code
_entity_poly.pdbx_strand_id
1 'polypeptide(L)'
;MSTKPTALITGCSEGEAGHALALEFAAKGYRVFATARSTKSLAGLQEKGIELLTLDLDILFNNAGMMYEAPAIEADREQVQNMFNTNVFGLFDMVQAFTLLLLASVAGPNTPPTIINTASIVACVPYYFTA
;
A
#
# COMPACT_ATOMS: atom_id res chain seq x y z
N MET A 1 -20.16 -3.73 -15.84
CA MET A 1 -18.76 -3.75 -15.36
C MET A 1 -17.91 -4.44 -16.42
N SER A 2 -16.70 -3.97 -16.71
CA SER A 2 -15.80 -4.62 -17.70
C SER A 2 -15.53 -6.06 -17.28
N THR A 3 -15.61 -7.01 -18.22
CA THR A 3 -15.36 -8.45 -17.99
C THR A 3 -13.89 -8.84 -18.11
N LYS A 4 -13.01 -7.89 -18.47
CA LYS A 4 -11.57 -8.11 -18.62
C LYS A 4 -10.88 -8.12 -17.25
N PRO A 5 -10.00 -9.09 -16.96
CA PRO A 5 -9.16 -9.05 -15.77
C PRO A 5 -8.34 -7.75 -15.73
N THR A 6 -8.23 -7.15 -14.55
CA THR A 6 -7.54 -5.87 -14.36
C THR A 6 -6.14 -6.10 -13.79
N ALA A 7 -5.14 -5.40 -14.32
CA ALA A 7 -3.78 -5.37 -13.79
C ALA A 7 -3.39 -3.93 -13.44
N LEU A 8 -2.96 -3.70 -12.20
CA LEU A 8 -2.29 -2.46 -11.77
C LEU A 8 -0.79 -2.73 -11.74
N ILE A 9 -0.02 -1.97 -12.50
CA ILE A 9 1.41 -2.18 -12.66
C ILE A 9 2.14 -0.89 -12.29
N THR A 10 3.03 -0.98 -11.30
CA THR A 10 3.87 0.12 -10.83
C THR A 10 5.23 0.12 -11.53
N GLY A 11 5.93 1.27 -11.53
CA GLY A 11 7.24 1.38 -12.18
C GLY A 11 7.17 1.18 -13.70
N CYS A 12 6.21 1.83 -14.34
CA CYS A 12 5.97 1.72 -15.78
C CYS A 12 6.74 2.74 -16.63
N SER A 13 7.73 3.44 -16.06
CA SER A 13 8.50 4.42 -16.82
C SER A 13 9.24 3.72 -17.97
N GLU A 14 9.40 4.40 -19.09
CA GLU A 14 10.14 3.87 -20.24
C GLU A 14 11.54 3.36 -19.82
N GLY A 15 11.85 2.10 -20.17
CA GLY A 15 13.07 1.42 -19.75
C GLY A 15 12.99 0.63 -18.42
N GLU A 16 11.91 0.76 -17.64
CA GLU A 16 11.68 -0.04 -16.44
C GLU A 16 10.95 -1.36 -16.76
N ALA A 17 11.12 -2.37 -15.90
CA ALA A 17 10.47 -3.67 -16.08
C ALA A 17 8.94 -3.58 -16.13
N GLY A 18 8.34 -2.64 -15.40
CA GLY A 18 6.89 -2.42 -15.41
C GLY A 18 6.36 -1.97 -16.76
N HIS A 19 7.15 -1.23 -17.55
CA HIS A 19 6.76 -0.79 -18.90
C HIS A 19 6.54 -2.00 -19.84
N ALA A 20 7.49 -2.94 -19.85
CA ALA A 20 7.38 -4.17 -20.64
C ALA A 20 6.22 -5.05 -20.16
N LEU A 21 6.02 -5.16 -18.85
CA LEU A 21 4.88 -5.89 -18.27
C LEU A 21 3.54 -5.27 -18.66
N ALA A 22 3.43 -3.94 -18.66
CA ALA A 22 2.21 -3.24 -19.06
C ALA A 22 1.83 -3.53 -20.52
N LEU A 23 2.81 -3.52 -21.42
CA LEU A 23 2.61 -3.89 -22.82
C LEU A 23 2.16 -5.35 -22.98
N GLU A 24 2.81 -6.28 -22.28
CA GLU A 24 2.52 -7.71 -22.36
C GLU A 24 1.11 -8.06 -21.83
N PHE A 25 0.72 -7.49 -20.69
CA PHE A 25 -0.61 -7.70 -20.12
C PHE A 25 -1.71 -7.07 -20.97
N ALA A 26 -1.45 -5.89 -21.55
CA ALA A 26 -2.37 -5.27 -22.50
C ALA A 26 -2.54 -6.13 -23.76
N ALA A 27 -1.45 -6.68 -24.31
CA ALA A 27 -1.49 -7.60 -25.46
C ALA A 27 -2.28 -8.89 -25.17
N LYS A 28 -2.29 -9.34 -23.91
CA LYS A 28 -3.09 -10.48 -23.43
C LYS A 28 -4.56 -10.14 -23.12
N GLY A 29 -4.98 -8.89 -23.35
CA GLY A 29 -6.37 -8.47 -23.20
C GLY A 29 -6.79 -8.05 -21.79
N TYR A 30 -5.83 -7.82 -20.88
CA TYR A 30 -6.11 -7.25 -19.56
C TYR A 30 -6.48 -5.77 -19.69
N ARG A 31 -7.30 -5.26 -18.76
CA ARG A 31 -7.40 -3.82 -18.52
C ARG A 31 -6.20 -3.42 -17.66
N VAL A 32 -5.27 -2.65 -18.22
CA VAL A 32 -4.02 -2.31 -17.53
C VAL A 32 -4.07 -0.86 -17.05
N PHE A 33 -3.79 -0.67 -15.75
CA PHE A 33 -3.46 0.60 -15.14
C PHE A 33 -1.94 0.66 -14.93
N ALA A 34 -1.25 1.43 -15.75
CA ALA A 34 0.18 1.66 -15.62
C ALA A 34 0.43 2.91 -14.79
N THR A 35 1.29 2.81 -13.79
CA THR A 35 1.65 3.95 -12.94
C THR A 35 3.14 4.27 -12.96
N ALA A 36 3.43 5.57 -12.87
CA ALA A 36 4.76 6.10 -12.61
C ALA A 36 4.64 7.46 -11.90
N ARG A 37 5.79 7.98 -11.48
CA ARG A 37 5.92 9.28 -10.81
C ARG A 37 5.52 10.46 -11.68
N SER A 38 5.69 10.34 -13.00
CA SER A 38 5.28 11.36 -13.95
C SER A 38 4.62 10.70 -15.15
N THR A 39 3.49 11.24 -15.60
CA THR A 39 2.86 10.81 -16.85
C THR A 39 3.76 11.05 -18.06
N LYS A 40 4.76 11.94 -17.97
CA LYS A 40 5.77 12.14 -19.02
C LYS A 40 6.65 10.93 -19.24
N SER A 41 6.93 10.14 -18.20
CA SER A 41 7.74 8.92 -18.32
C SER A 41 6.95 7.71 -18.80
N LEU A 42 5.63 7.87 -18.99
CA LEU A 42 4.71 6.86 -19.51
C LEU A 42 4.38 7.07 -21.00
N ALA A 43 5.18 7.87 -21.70
CA ALA A 43 5.00 8.16 -23.12
C ALA A 43 4.89 6.86 -23.94
N GLY A 44 3.97 6.82 -24.91
CA GLY A 44 3.74 5.65 -25.77
C GLY A 44 2.83 4.56 -25.19
N LEU A 45 2.64 4.45 -23.86
CA LEU A 45 1.72 3.46 -23.28
C LEU A 45 0.25 3.82 -23.51
N GLN A 46 -0.10 5.10 -23.42
CA GLN A 46 -1.47 5.58 -23.62
C GLN A 46 -2.00 5.26 -25.02
N GLU A 47 -1.14 5.34 -26.03
CA GLU A 47 -1.45 5.01 -27.44
C GLU A 47 -1.76 3.52 -27.65
N LYS A 48 -1.33 2.66 -26.71
CA LYS A 48 -1.63 1.22 -26.71
C LYS A 48 -2.92 0.88 -25.95
N GLY A 49 -3.69 1.88 -25.54
CA GLY A 49 -4.93 1.69 -24.78
C GLY A 49 -4.70 1.32 -23.32
N ILE A 50 -3.49 1.58 -22.78
CA ILE A 50 -3.16 1.38 -21.36
C ILE A 50 -3.53 2.64 -20.59
N GLU A 51 -4.28 2.48 -19.49
CA GLU A 51 -4.71 3.59 -18.66
C GLU A 51 -3.55 4.08 -17.79
N LEU A 52 -3.24 5.37 -17.87
CA LEU A 52 -2.15 5.97 -17.10
C LEU A 52 -2.71 6.53 -15.79
N LEU A 53 -2.09 6.18 -14.68
CA LEU A 53 -2.39 6.75 -13.37
C LEU A 53 -1.12 7.36 -12.78
N THR A 54 -1.21 8.62 -12.35
CA THR A 54 -0.19 9.21 -11.48
C THR A 54 -0.32 8.56 -10.11
N LEU A 55 0.76 7.98 -9.61
CA LEU A 55 0.78 7.39 -8.28
C LEU A 55 1.49 8.37 -7.35
N ASP A 56 0.70 9.21 -6.71
CA ASP A 56 1.14 10.20 -5.73
C ASP A 56 0.53 9.86 -4.37
N LEU A 57 1.35 9.87 -3.33
CA LEU A 57 0.92 9.53 -1.98
C LEU A 57 1.61 10.47 -1.00
N ASP A 58 0.85 11.39 -0.43
CA ASP A 58 1.38 12.38 0.51
C ASP A 58 1.34 11.90 1.96
N ILE A 59 0.29 11.13 2.33
CA ILE A 59 0.06 10.69 3.71
C ILE A 59 -0.37 9.23 3.74
N LEU A 60 0.35 8.41 4.51
CA LEU A 60 -0.01 7.03 4.83
C LEU A 60 -0.59 6.95 6.25
N PHE A 61 -1.83 6.50 6.38
CA PHE A 61 -2.45 6.18 7.66
C PHE A 61 -2.44 4.68 7.91
N ASN A 62 -1.59 4.23 8.82
CA ASN A 62 -1.63 2.86 9.36
C ASN A 62 -2.64 2.83 10.52
N ASN A 63 -3.92 2.80 10.18
CA ASN A 63 -5.03 2.81 11.13
C ASN A 63 -5.67 1.43 11.36
N ALA A 64 -5.38 0.46 10.51
CA ALA A 64 -5.91 -0.89 10.66
C ALA A 64 -5.50 -1.47 12.01
N GLY A 65 -6.48 -1.89 12.79
CA GLY A 65 -6.27 -2.43 14.11
C GLY A 65 -7.43 -3.33 14.50
N MET A 66 -7.13 -4.37 15.25
CA MET A 66 -8.13 -5.23 15.89
C MET A 66 -7.79 -5.40 17.36
N MET A 67 -8.82 -5.66 18.16
CA MET A 67 -8.67 -5.89 19.59
C MET A 67 -8.94 -7.36 19.88
N TYR A 68 -8.01 -8.00 20.57
CA TYR A 68 -8.19 -9.29 21.20
C TYR A 68 -7.65 -9.18 22.63
N GLU A 69 -8.48 -9.56 23.60
CA GLU A 69 -8.17 -9.39 25.01
C GLU A 69 -8.49 -10.68 25.76
N ALA A 70 -7.49 -11.19 26.47
CA ALA A 70 -7.61 -12.30 27.40
C ALA A 70 -6.40 -12.30 28.36
N PRO A 71 -6.56 -12.81 29.59
CA PRO A 71 -5.41 -13.19 30.41
C PRO A 71 -4.49 -14.14 29.63
N ALA A 72 -3.18 -14.01 29.80
CA ALA A 72 -2.21 -14.79 29.02
C ALA A 72 -2.38 -16.32 29.14
N ILE A 73 -2.95 -16.80 30.25
CA ILE A 73 -3.26 -18.22 30.50
C ILE A 73 -4.49 -18.73 29.72
N GLU A 74 -5.37 -17.82 29.31
CA GLU A 74 -6.61 -18.11 28.57
C GLU A 74 -6.54 -17.67 27.10
N ALA A 75 -5.44 -17.01 26.71
CA ALA A 75 -5.29 -16.44 25.39
C ALA A 75 -5.22 -17.52 24.30
N ASP A 76 -6.07 -17.36 23.29
CA ASP A 76 -6.02 -18.13 22.06
C ASP A 76 -4.86 -17.64 21.18
N ARG A 77 -3.96 -18.57 20.85
CA ARG A 77 -2.73 -18.26 20.13
C ARG A 77 -2.99 -17.72 18.73
N GLU A 78 -4.01 -18.21 18.05
CA GLU A 78 -4.34 -17.78 16.68
C GLU A 78 -4.86 -16.33 16.70
N GLN A 79 -5.75 -16.01 17.64
CA GLN A 79 -6.27 -14.66 17.83
C GLN A 79 -5.18 -13.66 18.22
N VAL A 80 -4.25 -14.06 19.10
CA VAL A 80 -3.06 -13.25 19.41
C VAL A 80 -2.24 -13.00 18.15
N GLN A 81 -1.95 -14.05 17.37
CA GLN A 81 -1.16 -13.90 16.15
C GLN A 81 -1.85 -12.99 15.13
N ASN A 82 -3.16 -13.11 14.95
CA ASN A 82 -3.95 -12.25 14.06
C ASN A 82 -3.91 -10.79 14.49
N MET A 83 -4.00 -10.53 15.81
CA MET A 83 -3.86 -9.19 16.36
C MET A 83 -2.46 -8.61 16.10
N PHE A 84 -1.39 -9.37 16.32
CA PHE A 84 -0.02 -8.92 16.02
C PHE A 84 0.21 -8.72 14.52
N ASN A 85 -0.32 -9.61 13.68
CA ASN A 85 -0.24 -9.48 12.23
C ASN A 85 -0.91 -8.19 11.75
N THR A 86 -2.04 -7.79 12.34
CA THR A 86 -2.74 -6.56 11.96
C THR A 86 -2.10 -5.32 12.57
N ASN A 87 -1.90 -5.32 13.89
CA ASN A 87 -1.54 -4.12 14.65
C ASN A 87 -0.04 -3.82 14.64
N VAL A 88 0.79 -4.82 14.37
CA VAL A 88 2.26 -4.70 14.40
C VAL A 88 2.82 -4.95 13.01
N PHE A 89 2.75 -6.18 12.49
CA PHE A 89 3.41 -6.51 11.23
C PHE A 89 2.79 -5.81 10.02
N GLY A 90 1.48 -5.68 9.97
CA GLY A 90 0.76 -5.02 8.89
C GLY A 90 1.19 -3.56 8.70
N LEU A 91 1.50 -2.83 9.77
CA LEU A 91 2.03 -1.47 9.65
C LEU A 91 3.41 -1.46 9.00
N PHE A 92 4.28 -2.42 9.31
CA PHE A 92 5.62 -2.53 8.71
C PHE A 92 5.51 -2.87 7.22
N ASP A 93 4.59 -3.77 6.87
CA ASP A 93 4.33 -4.15 5.48
C ASP A 93 3.83 -2.96 4.67
N MET A 94 2.90 -2.17 5.22
CA MET A 94 2.39 -0.96 4.60
C MET A 94 3.50 0.10 4.46
N VAL A 95 4.32 0.34 5.48
CA VAL A 95 5.45 1.26 5.37
C VAL A 95 6.41 0.79 4.27
N GLN A 96 6.79 -0.48 4.24
CA GLN A 96 7.69 -1.02 3.22
C GLN A 96 7.10 -0.87 1.81
N ALA A 97 5.82 -1.19 1.64
CA ALA A 97 5.15 -1.15 0.34
C ALA A 97 4.98 0.28 -0.20
N PHE A 98 4.72 1.25 0.67
CA PHE A 98 4.30 2.60 0.26
C PHE A 98 5.37 3.69 0.47
N THR A 99 6.49 3.41 1.14
CA THR A 99 7.57 4.40 1.36
C THR A 99 8.11 4.98 0.05
N LEU A 100 8.26 4.17 -1.00
CA LEU A 100 8.75 4.68 -2.29
C LEU A 100 7.79 5.69 -2.93
N LEU A 101 6.49 5.56 -2.68
CA LEU A 101 5.47 6.49 -3.17
C LEU A 101 5.46 7.77 -2.34
N LEU A 102 5.59 7.66 -1.02
CA LEU A 102 5.78 8.78 -0.12
C LEU A 102 7.03 9.60 -0.49
N LEU A 103 8.18 8.96 -0.69
CA LEU A 103 9.40 9.65 -1.11
C LEU A 103 9.29 10.28 -2.51
N ALA A 104 8.40 9.78 -3.36
CA ALA A 104 8.16 10.35 -4.67
C ALA A 104 7.28 11.62 -4.63
N SER A 105 6.41 11.76 -3.63
CA SER A 105 5.56 12.94 -3.37
C SER A 105 6.36 14.22 -3.06
N VAL A 106 7.64 14.09 -2.69
CA VAL A 106 8.59 15.20 -2.39
C VAL A 106 8.80 16.18 -3.57
N ALA A 107 8.17 15.96 -4.73
CA ALA A 107 8.15 16.87 -5.87
C ALA A 107 7.16 18.07 -5.73
N GLY A 108 6.28 18.10 -4.71
CA GLY A 108 5.31 19.18 -4.48
C GLY A 108 5.71 20.16 -3.35
N PRO A 109 5.45 21.49 -3.48
CA PRO A 109 5.96 22.50 -2.53
C PRO A 109 5.28 22.56 -1.14
N ASN A 110 4.21 21.80 -0.85
CA ASN A 110 3.33 22.14 0.28
C ASN A 110 3.01 21.03 1.31
N THR A 111 3.47 19.79 1.17
CA THR A 111 3.25 18.77 2.23
C THR A 111 4.40 17.76 2.24
N PRO A 112 5.15 17.63 3.36
CA PRO A 112 6.16 16.58 3.46
C PRO A 112 5.49 15.21 3.49
N PRO A 113 6.13 14.16 2.92
CA PRO A 113 5.60 12.82 3.02
C PRO A 113 5.44 12.41 4.48
N THR A 114 4.24 11.98 4.84
CA THR A 114 3.85 11.79 6.23
C THR A 114 3.33 10.39 6.47
N ILE A 115 3.79 9.75 7.54
CA ILE A 115 3.27 8.46 8.02
C ILE A 115 2.63 8.69 9.38
N ILE A 116 1.37 8.28 9.53
CA ILE A 116 0.61 8.35 10.78
C ILE A 116 0.23 6.94 11.19
N ASN A 117 0.72 6.51 12.37
CA ASN A 117 0.42 5.21 12.93
C ASN A 117 -0.59 5.37 14.07
N THR A 118 -1.74 4.72 13.96
CA THR A 118 -2.72 4.67 15.05
C THR A 118 -2.25 3.65 16.07
N ALA A 119 -1.91 4.12 17.27
CA ALA A 119 -1.66 3.29 18.44
C ALA A 119 -2.93 3.20 19.30
N SER A 120 -2.79 3.17 20.62
CA SER A 120 -3.90 3.26 21.56
C SER A 120 -3.38 3.77 22.90
N ILE A 121 -4.28 4.26 23.77
CA ILE A 121 -3.90 4.62 25.15
C ILE A 121 -3.28 3.43 25.90
N VAL A 122 -3.69 2.21 25.56
CA VAL A 122 -3.15 0.96 26.14
C VAL A 122 -1.69 0.70 25.76
N ALA A 123 -1.14 1.43 24.78
CA ALA A 123 0.29 1.37 24.47
C ALA A 123 1.14 2.08 25.54
N CYS A 124 0.54 3.00 26.30
CA CYS A 124 1.24 3.83 27.29
C CYS A 124 0.70 3.64 28.72
N VAL A 125 -0.49 3.04 28.86
CA VAL A 125 -1.14 2.80 30.15
C VAL A 125 -1.27 1.29 30.37
N PRO A 126 -0.74 0.74 31.48
CA PRO A 126 -0.87 -0.68 31.78
C PRO A 126 -2.33 -1.09 31.90
N TYR A 127 -2.68 -2.20 31.25
CA TYR A 127 -3.93 -2.90 31.47
C TYR A 127 -3.68 -4.02 32.49
N TYR A 128 -4.58 -4.20 33.45
CA TYR A 128 -4.44 -5.22 34.49
C TYR A 128 -5.56 -6.25 34.38
N PHE A 129 -5.21 -7.50 34.70
CA PHE A 129 -6.18 -8.57 34.93
C PHE A 129 -6.17 -8.90 36.43
N THR A 130 -7.34 -9.12 37.00
CA THR A 130 -7.49 -9.68 38.34
C THR A 130 -7.96 -11.12 38.22
N ALA A 131 -7.41 -12.00 39.06
CA ALA A 131 -7.84 -13.39 39.17
C ALA A 131 -9.22 -13.52 39.82
#